data_AF-A0A0P1B4Z9-F1
#
_entry.id   AF-A0A0P1B4Z9-F1
#
_cell.length_a   1.000
_cell.length_b   1.000
_cell.length_c   1.000
_cell.angle_alpha   90.00
_cell.angle_beta   90.00
_cell.angle_gamma   90.00
#
_symmetry.space_group_name_H-M   'P 1'
#
loop_
_entity.id
_entity.type
_entity.pdbx_description
1 polymer ?
#
loop_
_entity_poly.entity_id
_entity_poly.type
_entity_poly.pdbx_seq_one_letter_code
_entity_poly.pdbx_strand_id
1 'polypeptide(L)'
;MDLSTDNPFADLMAKAAKLKSAQQAQLRTQFDSWPQYFQHSLFMQESVVTARSKPYPERIAAAENMKALGNSYFKKHEFKEAVAEFEKALAVFKYLEDKDPGWKKKGIEDGDMILTDFKCDNSNDQNRLESLKVACYLNIAAAKFKLKEYPICICACDDTLEIEPKSVKALYRRALALITPASSGATEFDRALLDLRKAYAIDEENQDVRRLLRELIKQRAKQRVIDRETFSGMFDRGQVYDEKSAKQDAGMDESTLKQKYQREVDHAEDFARGFEAKGQTEYAQEIRKSIDRSQKIRDRRLNCVDFYNPTPEMIADAEKNGIDLTDRKVQQMLHDLQEEERHKRSFSDLRFETAQKPSSSVESVESILESMTSTEISLLLKREGIDYGKITDREHFIETARQVFQAKLNKRKPTKSSHTRTIIFVAIAWTLLRLYTSGGLSLFSQITMNAIFGIGQTRGVTPAAKDMDMFDED
;
A
#
# COMPACT_ATOMS: atom_id res chain seq x y z
N MET A 1 11.93 39.16 -21.38
CA MET A 1 12.45 38.81 -20.04
C MET A 1 13.07 37.45 -20.17
N ASP A 2 14.36 37.35 -19.86
CA ASP A 2 15.12 36.11 -19.95
C ASP A 2 14.56 35.11 -18.92
N LEU A 3 14.13 33.94 -19.40
CA LEU A 3 13.48 32.87 -18.63
C LEU A 3 14.51 31.79 -18.21
N SER A 4 15.80 32.11 -18.26
CA SER A 4 16.87 31.22 -17.80
C SER A 4 16.74 30.97 -16.29
N THR A 5 17.18 29.78 -15.87
CA THR A 5 17.15 29.28 -14.47
C THR A 5 17.94 30.15 -13.49
N ASP A 6 18.72 31.10 -14.00
CA ASP A 6 19.57 32.01 -13.22
C ASP A 6 18.85 33.32 -12.89
N ASN A 7 17.62 33.53 -13.38
CA ASN A 7 16.82 34.69 -13.02
C ASN A 7 16.15 34.47 -11.65
N PRO A 8 16.53 35.21 -10.58
CA PRO A 8 15.99 35.02 -9.23
C PRO A 8 14.47 35.24 -9.17
N PHE A 9 13.90 36.05 -10.07
CA PHE A 9 12.46 36.22 -10.18
C PHE A 9 11.77 34.98 -10.79
N ALA A 10 12.39 34.34 -11.79
CA ALA A 10 11.86 33.12 -12.39
C ALA A 10 11.87 31.96 -11.39
N ASP A 11 12.93 31.83 -10.58
CA ASP A 11 12.99 30.84 -9.50
C ASP A 11 11.94 31.12 -8.42
N LEU A 12 11.76 32.38 -8.01
CA LEU A 12 10.73 32.78 -7.05
C LEU A 12 9.31 32.47 -7.58
N MET A 13 9.03 32.77 -8.84
CA MET A 13 7.75 32.44 -9.48
C MET A 13 7.52 30.94 -9.61
N ALA A 14 8.56 30.16 -9.93
CA ALA A 14 8.48 28.70 -9.96
C ALA A 14 8.19 28.11 -8.58
N LYS A 15 8.82 28.63 -7.52
CA LYS A 15 8.54 28.26 -6.12
C LYS A 15 7.12 28.64 -5.70
N ALA A 16 6.66 29.84 -6.05
CA ALA A 16 5.30 30.28 -5.78
C ALA A 16 4.26 29.41 -6.51
N ALA A 17 4.51 29.07 -7.77
CA ALA A 17 3.65 28.17 -8.54
C ALA A 17 3.58 26.76 -7.92
N LYS A 18 4.71 26.22 -7.44
CA LYS A 18 4.77 24.93 -6.71
C LYS A 18 4.02 24.98 -5.38
N LEU A 19 4.13 26.08 -4.63
CA LEU A 19 3.37 26.26 -3.39
C LEU A 19 1.87 26.32 -3.66
N LYS A 20 1.46 27.09 -4.68
CA LYS A 20 0.05 27.18 -5.08
C LYS A 20 -0.48 25.83 -5.57
N SER A 21 0.29 25.08 -6.38
CA SER A 21 -0.14 23.76 -6.84
C SER A 21 -0.23 22.74 -5.70
N ALA A 22 0.67 22.80 -4.72
CA ALA A 22 0.62 21.95 -3.53
C ALA A 22 -0.59 22.29 -2.63
N GLN A 23 -0.91 23.58 -2.46
CA GLN A 23 -2.13 24.01 -1.76
C GLN A 23 -3.38 23.52 -2.51
N GLN A 24 -3.41 23.66 -3.84
CA GLN A 24 -4.54 23.18 -4.64
C GLN A 24 -4.70 21.65 -4.52
N ALA A 25 -3.60 20.89 -4.56
CA ALA A 25 -3.62 19.44 -4.43
C ALA A 25 -4.27 18.96 -3.12
N GLN A 26 -4.16 19.74 -2.03
CA GLN A 26 -4.85 19.45 -0.76
C GLN A 26 -6.36 19.68 -0.84
N LEU A 27 -6.81 20.59 -1.71
CA LEU A 27 -8.23 20.93 -1.90
C LEU A 27 -8.93 20.06 -2.95
N ARG A 28 -8.18 19.37 -3.82
CA ARG A 28 -8.70 18.59 -4.96
C ARG A 28 -8.39 17.08 -4.88
N THR A 29 -8.24 16.57 -3.67
CA THR A 29 -7.88 15.16 -3.41
C THR A 29 -8.78 14.15 -4.12
N GLN A 30 -10.09 14.40 -4.16
CA GLN A 30 -11.06 13.55 -4.84
C GLN A 30 -10.92 13.70 -6.36
N PHE A 31 -10.79 14.92 -6.86
CA PHE A 31 -10.55 15.18 -8.28
C PHE A 31 -9.31 14.43 -8.80
N ASP A 32 -8.19 14.53 -8.07
CA ASP A 32 -6.92 13.91 -8.43
C ASP A 32 -6.96 12.36 -8.30
N SER A 33 -7.91 11.81 -7.53
CA SER A 33 -8.11 10.35 -7.42
C SER A 33 -8.79 9.73 -8.64
N TRP A 34 -9.52 10.53 -9.42
CA TRP A 34 -10.23 10.02 -10.60
C TRP A 34 -9.30 9.81 -11.79
N PRO A 35 -9.63 8.88 -12.69
CA PRO A 35 -8.83 8.67 -13.89
C PRO A 35 -8.82 9.92 -14.78
N GLN A 36 -7.70 10.14 -15.46
CA GLN A 36 -7.46 11.34 -16.26
C GLN A 36 -8.57 11.60 -17.30
N TYR A 37 -9.05 10.55 -17.98
CA TYR A 37 -10.14 10.68 -18.95
C TYR A 37 -11.44 11.20 -18.34
N PHE A 38 -11.66 10.96 -17.05
CA PHE A 38 -12.82 11.47 -16.33
C PHE A 38 -12.60 12.91 -15.84
N GLN A 39 -11.40 13.24 -15.37
CA GLN A 39 -11.01 14.62 -15.03
C GLN A 39 -11.20 15.59 -16.20
N HIS A 40 -10.88 15.14 -17.43
CA HIS A 40 -11.06 15.94 -18.64
C HIS A 40 -12.52 16.36 -18.90
N SER A 41 -13.50 15.65 -18.32
CA SER A 41 -14.93 15.99 -18.48
C SER A 41 -15.29 17.40 -18.00
N LEU A 42 -14.50 17.95 -17.08
CA LEU A 42 -14.62 19.32 -16.55
C LEU A 42 -14.21 20.40 -17.57
N PHE A 43 -13.37 20.05 -18.55
CA PHE A 43 -12.77 20.98 -19.52
C PHE A 43 -13.28 20.78 -20.95
N MET A 44 -14.46 20.15 -21.10
CA MET A 44 -14.99 19.76 -22.40
C MET A 44 -15.43 20.96 -23.25
N GLN A 45 -15.35 20.79 -24.58
CA GLN A 45 -15.74 21.78 -25.57
C GLN A 45 -17.26 22.01 -25.58
N GLU A 46 -17.69 23.17 -26.09
CA GLU A 46 -19.10 23.56 -26.18
C GLU A 46 -19.95 22.56 -26.98
N SER A 47 -19.36 21.82 -27.93
CA SER A 47 -20.04 20.74 -28.66
C SER A 47 -20.55 19.61 -27.74
N VAL A 48 -19.75 19.21 -26.75
CA VAL A 48 -20.13 18.19 -25.75
C VAL A 48 -21.12 18.80 -24.76
N VAL A 49 -20.89 20.04 -24.31
CA VAL A 49 -21.80 20.74 -23.38
C VAL A 49 -23.19 20.91 -23.99
N THR A 50 -23.27 21.26 -25.28
CA THR A 50 -24.54 21.35 -26.03
C THR A 50 -25.19 19.97 -26.17
N ALA A 51 -24.40 18.90 -26.34
CA ALA A 51 -24.97 17.55 -26.34
C ALA A 51 -25.60 17.20 -24.99
N ARG A 52 -25.01 17.61 -23.86
CA ARG A 52 -25.53 17.36 -22.51
C ARG A 52 -26.90 17.99 -22.24
N SER A 53 -27.34 19.03 -22.96
CA SER A 53 -28.66 19.64 -22.75
C SER A 53 -29.78 18.98 -23.56
N LYS A 54 -29.43 18.16 -24.56
CA LYS A 54 -30.37 17.53 -25.48
C LYS A 54 -31.09 16.32 -24.87
N PRO A 55 -32.22 15.87 -25.43
CA PRO A 55 -32.86 14.62 -25.01
C PRO A 55 -32.01 13.39 -25.36
N TYR A 56 -32.27 12.26 -24.70
CA TYR A 56 -31.47 11.03 -24.85
C TYR A 56 -31.22 10.58 -26.30
N PRO A 57 -32.22 10.55 -27.22
CA PRO A 57 -31.99 10.10 -28.58
C PRO A 57 -30.94 10.93 -29.34
N GLU A 58 -30.88 12.23 -29.06
CA GLU A 58 -29.88 13.11 -29.65
C GLU A 58 -28.52 12.99 -28.95
N ARG A 59 -28.52 12.79 -27.61
CA ARG A 59 -27.28 12.52 -26.85
C ARG A 59 -26.56 11.29 -27.36
N ILE A 60 -27.28 10.18 -27.50
CA ILE A 60 -26.70 8.91 -27.92
C ILE A 60 -26.20 8.96 -29.36
N ALA A 61 -26.93 9.62 -30.26
CA ALA A 61 -26.48 9.82 -31.64
C ALA A 61 -25.18 10.66 -31.70
N ALA A 62 -25.10 11.74 -30.90
CA ALA A 62 -23.89 12.56 -30.82
C ALA A 62 -22.69 11.75 -30.28
N ALA A 63 -22.89 10.98 -29.22
CA ALA A 63 -21.84 10.14 -28.64
C ALA A 63 -21.40 9.00 -29.58
N GLU A 64 -22.32 8.40 -30.34
CA GLU A 64 -22.01 7.40 -31.36
C GLU A 64 -21.14 7.99 -32.49
N ASN A 65 -21.42 9.23 -32.90
CA ASN A 65 -20.61 9.94 -33.88
C ASN A 65 -19.20 10.23 -33.35
N MET A 66 -19.06 10.71 -32.11
CA MET A 66 -17.76 10.91 -31.45
C MET A 66 -16.97 9.60 -31.36
N LYS A 67 -17.62 8.51 -30.96
CA LYS A 67 -17.02 7.16 -30.96
C LYS A 67 -16.55 6.73 -32.36
N ALA A 68 -17.34 7.00 -33.39
CA ALA A 68 -16.96 6.67 -34.77
C ALA A 68 -15.74 7.48 -35.25
N LEU A 69 -15.65 8.76 -34.89
CA LEU A 69 -14.46 9.60 -35.14
C LEU A 69 -13.24 9.04 -34.40
N GLY A 70 -13.39 8.68 -33.12
CA GLY A 70 -12.33 8.03 -32.35
C GLY A 70 -11.81 6.74 -33.00
N ASN A 71 -12.72 5.91 -33.54
CA ASN A 71 -12.33 4.71 -34.28
C ASN A 71 -11.55 5.03 -35.57
N SER A 72 -11.90 6.13 -36.25
CA SER A 72 -11.16 6.62 -37.44
C SER A 72 -9.73 7.03 -37.07
N TYR A 73 -9.56 7.83 -36.02
CA TYR A 73 -8.24 8.23 -35.51
C TYR A 73 -7.42 7.03 -35.02
N PHE A 74 -8.06 6.07 -34.36
CA PHE A 74 -7.41 4.85 -33.90
C PHE A 74 -6.81 4.05 -35.07
N LYS A 75 -7.56 3.94 -36.19
CA LYS A 75 -7.08 3.27 -37.41
C LYS A 75 -5.91 4.02 -38.06
N LYS A 76 -5.82 5.33 -37.89
CA LYS A 76 -4.70 6.17 -38.36
C LYS A 76 -3.48 6.13 -37.43
N HIS A 77 -3.52 5.38 -36.33
CA HIS A 77 -2.50 5.37 -35.27
C HIS A 77 -2.36 6.71 -34.51
N GLU A 78 -3.33 7.61 -34.64
CA GLU A 78 -3.45 8.86 -33.89
C GLU A 78 -4.15 8.57 -32.55
N PHE A 79 -3.42 7.92 -31.64
CA PHE A 79 -4.01 7.36 -30.41
C PHE A 79 -4.45 8.42 -29.41
N LYS A 80 -3.80 9.59 -29.35
CA LYS A 80 -4.16 10.66 -28.40
C LYS A 80 -5.48 11.31 -28.81
N GLU A 81 -5.61 11.57 -30.10
CA GLU A 81 -6.81 12.11 -30.75
C GLU A 81 -7.96 11.12 -30.64
N ALA A 82 -7.70 9.82 -30.85
CA ALA A 82 -8.68 8.78 -30.64
C ALA A 82 -9.22 8.77 -29.21
N VAL A 83 -8.33 8.84 -28.21
CA VAL A 83 -8.74 8.91 -26.80
C VAL A 83 -9.58 10.15 -26.55
N ALA A 84 -9.17 11.32 -27.02
CA ALA A 84 -9.94 12.56 -26.84
C ALA A 84 -11.38 12.43 -27.38
N GLU A 85 -11.58 11.79 -28.53
CA GLU A 85 -12.93 11.55 -29.07
C GLU A 85 -13.75 10.53 -28.24
N PHE A 86 -13.12 9.47 -27.73
CA PHE A 86 -13.81 8.53 -26.83
C PHE A 86 -14.17 9.18 -25.49
N GLU A 87 -13.29 10.05 -24.96
CA GLU A 87 -13.54 10.87 -23.76
C GLU A 87 -14.73 11.81 -23.95
N LYS A 88 -14.81 12.50 -25.09
CA LYS A 88 -15.97 13.33 -25.45
C LYS A 88 -17.26 12.51 -25.42
N ALA A 89 -17.26 11.32 -26.03
CA ALA A 89 -18.45 10.45 -26.07
C ALA A 89 -18.92 10.05 -24.65
N LEU A 90 -18.00 9.75 -23.74
CA LEU A 90 -18.31 9.43 -22.33
C LEU A 90 -18.80 10.67 -21.57
N ALA A 91 -18.17 11.82 -21.79
CA ALA A 91 -18.44 13.07 -21.09
C ALA A 91 -19.79 13.72 -21.47
N VAL A 92 -20.53 13.17 -22.45
CA VAL A 92 -21.94 13.51 -22.70
C VAL A 92 -22.85 12.97 -21.58
N PHE A 93 -22.46 11.85 -20.95
CA PHE A 93 -23.31 11.12 -20.00
C PHE A 93 -22.80 11.16 -18.57
N LYS A 94 -21.48 11.05 -18.36
CA LYS A 94 -20.87 11.09 -17.03
C LYS A 94 -19.81 12.18 -17.02
N TYR A 95 -20.01 13.23 -16.22
CA TYR A 95 -19.13 14.39 -16.21
C TYR A 95 -19.12 15.13 -14.88
N LEU A 96 -18.11 15.98 -14.73
CA LEU A 96 -17.95 16.91 -13.61
C LEU A 96 -18.33 18.32 -14.04
N GLU A 97 -19.04 18.99 -13.15
CA GLU A 97 -19.30 20.43 -13.19
C GLU A 97 -18.83 21.06 -11.89
N ASP A 98 -18.48 22.33 -11.93
CA ASP A 98 -18.09 23.10 -10.76
C ASP A 98 -19.15 24.17 -10.52
N LYS A 99 -19.58 24.31 -9.26
CA LYS A 99 -20.61 25.28 -8.87
C LYS A 99 -20.16 26.72 -9.02
N ASP A 100 -18.86 27.01 -8.83
CA ASP A 100 -18.35 28.37 -8.86
C ASP A 100 -17.99 28.77 -10.30
N PRO A 101 -18.72 29.70 -10.96
CA PRO A 101 -18.36 30.14 -12.31
C PRO A 101 -16.95 30.74 -12.43
N GLY A 102 -16.32 31.14 -11.31
CA GLY A 102 -14.95 31.63 -11.21
C GLY A 102 -13.88 30.57 -10.90
N TRP A 103 -14.23 29.28 -10.84
CA TRP A 103 -13.32 28.19 -10.46
C TRP A 103 -12.03 28.16 -11.31
N LYS A 104 -12.11 28.54 -12.60
CA LYS A 104 -10.94 28.62 -13.49
C LYS A 104 -9.84 29.56 -12.98
N LYS A 105 -10.19 30.58 -12.18
CA LYS A 105 -9.24 31.54 -11.59
C LYS A 105 -8.83 31.16 -10.17
N LYS A 106 -9.78 30.64 -9.38
CA LYS A 106 -9.57 30.31 -7.96
C LYS A 106 -8.86 28.97 -7.78
N GLY A 107 -9.15 28.00 -8.63
CA GLY A 107 -8.72 26.61 -8.50
C GLY A 107 -9.92 25.67 -8.42
N ILE A 108 -9.66 24.36 -8.51
CA ILE A 108 -10.66 23.30 -8.36
C ILE A 108 -10.70 22.87 -6.91
N GLU A 109 -11.86 22.92 -6.26
CA GLU A 109 -12.06 22.46 -4.89
C GLU A 109 -13.09 21.35 -4.83
N ASP A 110 -12.80 20.28 -4.08
CA ASP A 110 -13.64 19.09 -4.10
C ASP A 110 -15.09 19.37 -3.64
N GLY A 111 -15.28 20.33 -2.72
CA GLY A 111 -16.60 20.71 -2.18
C GLY A 111 -17.55 21.35 -3.20
N ASP A 112 -16.99 21.96 -4.25
CA ASP A 112 -17.75 22.66 -5.28
C ASP A 112 -18.02 21.77 -6.51
N MET A 113 -17.43 20.58 -6.56
CA MET A 113 -17.65 19.64 -7.65
C MET A 113 -19.02 18.97 -7.57
N ILE A 114 -19.71 18.93 -8.71
CA ILE A 114 -20.94 18.18 -8.94
C ILE A 114 -20.66 17.08 -9.95
N LEU A 115 -20.84 15.83 -9.50
CA LEU A 115 -20.84 14.67 -10.37
C LEU A 115 -22.23 14.47 -10.97
N THR A 116 -22.33 14.50 -12.30
CA THR A 116 -23.54 14.12 -13.02
C THR A 116 -23.31 12.80 -13.76
N ASP A 117 -24.14 11.80 -13.50
CA ASP A 117 -24.18 10.54 -14.25
C ASP A 117 -25.61 10.32 -14.78
N PHE A 118 -25.76 10.50 -16.09
CA PHE A 118 -27.01 10.36 -16.80
C PHE A 118 -27.44 8.89 -16.87
N LYS A 119 -28.68 8.63 -16.46
CA LYS A 119 -29.33 7.33 -16.55
C LYS A 119 -30.60 7.45 -17.36
N CYS A 120 -30.90 6.41 -18.13
CA CYS A 120 -32.13 6.34 -18.91
C CYS A 120 -33.24 5.72 -18.07
N ASP A 121 -34.47 6.20 -18.25
CA ASP A 121 -35.65 5.62 -17.56
C ASP A 121 -36.02 4.24 -18.14
N ASN A 122 -35.79 4.06 -19.44
CA ASN A 122 -36.08 2.83 -20.17
C ASN A 122 -34.90 1.85 -20.12
N SER A 123 -35.18 0.59 -19.80
CA SER A 123 -34.15 -0.46 -19.72
C SER A 123 -33.42 -0.70 -21.05
N ASN A 124 -34.12 -0.64 -22.19
CA ASN A 124 -33.48 -0.85 -23.49
C ASN A 124 -32.48 0.28 -23.81
N ASP A 125 -32.87 1.52 -23.53
CA ASP A 125 -32.02 2.69 -23.71
C ASP A 125 -30.83 2.68 -22.74
N GLN A 126 -31.06 2.27 -21.50
CA GLN A 126 -30.00 2.09 -20.51
C GLN A 126 -28.97 1.04 -20.97
N ASN A 127 -29.42 -0.11 -21.49
CA ASN A 127 -28.54 -1.16 -22.02
C ASN A 127 -27.74 -0.66 -23.23
N ARG A 128 -28.36 0.14 -24.11
CA ARG A 128 -27.67 0.75 -25.26
C ARG A 128 -26.60 1.74 -24.80
N LEU A 129 -26.92 2.57 -23.79
CA LEU A 129 -25.97 3.50 -23.19
C LEU A 129 -24.78 2.76 -22.55
N GLU A 130 -25.04 1.71 -21.77
CA GLU A 130 -24.01 0.89 -21.14
C GLU A 130 -23.12 0.21 -22.18
N SER A 131 -23.71 -0.33 -23.25
CA SER A 131 -22.96 -0.89 -24.39
C SER A 131 -22.04 0.13 -25.06
N LEU A 132 -22.50 1.39 -25.18
CA LEU A 132 -21.67 2.48 -25.70
C LEU A 132 -20.53 2.84 -24.74
N LYS A 133 -20.83 2.96 -23.43
CA LYS A 133 -19.82 3.23 -22.39
C LYS A 133 -18.73 2.15 -22.39
N VAL A 134 -19.11 0.88 -22.37
CA VAL A 134 -18.19 -0.28 -22.47
C VAL A 134 -17.31 -0.19 -23.71
N ALA A 135 -17.89 0.08 -24.88
CA ALA A 135 -17.12 0.20 -26.11
C ALA A 135 -16.08 1.35 -26.05
N CYS A 136 -16.47 2.51 -25.52
CA CYS A 136 -15.56 3.64 -25.34
C CYS A 136 -14.44 3.35 -24.34
N TYR A 137 -14.75 2.78 -23.16
CA TYR A 137 -13.73 2.41 -22.17
C TYR A 137 -12.74 1.37 -22.71
N LEU A 138 -13.24 0.34 -23.39
CA LEU A 138 -12.38 -0.66 -24.05
C LEU A 138 -11.46 0.01 -25.08
N ASN A 139 -11.98 0.92 -25.89
CA ASN A 139 -11.19 1.62 -26.90
C ASN A 139 -10.15 2.57 -26.29
N ILE A 140 -10.49 3.27 -25.20
CA ILE A 140 -9.54 4.06 -24.41
C ILE A 140 -8.45 3.17 -23.85
N ALA A 141 -8.80 2.02 -23.25
CA ALA A 141 -7.83 1.06 -22.74
C ALA A 141 -6.87 0.58 -23.85
N ALA A 142 -7.39 0.25 -25.03
CA ALA A 142 -6.56 -0.15 -26.16
C ALA A 142 -5.60 0.97 -26.62
N ALA A 143 -6.08 2.20 -26.72
CA ALA A 143 -5.27 3.34 -27.15
C ALA A 143 -4.22 3.73 -26.10
N LYS A 144 -4.60 3.77 -24.81
CA LYS A 144 -3.69 4.05 -23.69
C LYS A 144 -2.63 2.96 -23.52
N PHE A 145 -2.98 1.70 -23.77
CA PHE A 145 -2.00 0.61 -23.83
C PHE A 145 -0.96 0.85 -24.92
N LYS A 146 -1.38 1.29 -26.13
CA LYS A 146 -0.44 1.63 -27.22
C LYS A 146 0.43 2.85 -26.89
N LEU A 147 -0.08 3.79 -26.10
CA LEU A 147 0.66 4.94 -25.58
C LEU A 147 1.57 4.59 -24.38
N LYS A 148 1.59 3.33 -23.93
CA LYS A 148 2.33 2.86 -22.74
C LYS A 148 1.88 3.54 -21.42
N GLU A 149 0.67 4.08 -21.40
CA GLU A 149 0.04 4.65 -20.21
C GLU A 149 -0.76 3.57 -19.47
N TYR A 150 -0.05 2.59 -18.92
CA TYR A 150 -0.64 1.39 -18.34
C TYR A 150 -1.60 1.64 -17.14
N PRO A 151 -1.33 2.58 -16.21
CA PRO A 151 -2.25 2.83 -15.11
C PRO A 151 -3.64 3.28 -15.58
N ILE A 152 -3.69 4.16 -16.59
CA ILE A 152 -4.95 4.65 -17.15
C ILE A 152 -5.66 3.54 -17.94
N CYS A 153 -4.91 2.67 -18.62
CA CYS A 153 -5.46 1.47 -19.25
C CYS A 153 -6.15 0.55 -18.22
N ILE A 154 -5.52 0.33 -17.06
CA ILE A 154 -6.09 -0.48 -15.97
C ILE A 154 -7.38 0.15 -15.47
N CYS A 155 -7.41 1.46 -15.19
CA CYS A 155 -8.62 2.16 -14.76
C CYS A 155 -9.76 2.03 -15.79
N ALA A 156 -9.48 2.19 -17.08
CA ALA A 156 -10.49 2.03 -18.13
C ALA A 156 -11.02 0.59 -18.22
N CYS A 157 -10.18 -0.42 -17.96
CA CYS A 157 -10.62 -1.81 -17.88
C CYS A 157 -11.44 -2.06 -16.60
N ASP A 158 -11.07 -1.45 -15.47
CA ASP A 158 -11.82 -1.51 -14.21
C ASP A 158 -13.23 -0.93 -14.43
N ASP A 159 -13.35 0.28 -15.01
CA ASP A 159 -14.64 0.90 -15.36
C ASP A 159 -15.47 0.03 -16.33
N THR A 160 -14.81 -0.66 -17.27
CA THR A 160 -15.50 -1.60 -18.17
C THR A 160 -16.09 -2.78 -17.38
N LEU A 161 -15.34 -3.32 -16.42
CA LEU A 161 -15.73 -4.49 -15.64
C LEU A 161 -16.76 -4.16 -14.54
N GLU A 162 -16.88 -2.89 -14.14
CA GLU A 162 -17.99 -2.41 -13.32
C GLU A 162 -19.33 -2.50 -14.07
N ILE A 163 -19.33 -2.24 -15.38
CA ILE A 163 -20.53 -2.30 -16.23
C ILE A 163 -20.76 -3.73 -16.76
N GLU A 164 -19.72 -4.36 -17.29
CA GLU A 164 -19.77 -5.71 -17.87
C GLU A 164 -18.72 -6.63 -17.21
N PRO A 165 -19.05 -7.25 -16.06
CA PRO A 165 -18.09 -8.08 -15.31
C PRO A 165 -17.55 -9.30 -16.06
N LYS A 166 -18.25 -9.73 -17.12
CA LYS A 166 -17.89 -10.90 -17.94
C LYS A 166 -17.15 -10.53 -19.24
N SER A 167 -16.65 -9.30 -19.36
CA SER A 167 -15.93 -8.85 -20.54
C SER A 167 -14.53 -9.48 -20.65
N VAL A 168 -14.38 -10.50 -21.50
CA VAL A 168 -13.10 -11.19 -21.78
C VAL A 168 -12.04 -10.20 -22.29
N LYS A 169 -12.44 -9.24 -23.13
CA LYS A 169 -11.54 -8.21 -23.68
C LYS A 169 -10.97 -7.30 -22.59
N ALA A 170 -11.79 -6.90 -21.61
CA ALA A 170 -11.33 -6.05 -20.50
C ALA A 170 -10.38 -6.83 -19.58
N LEU A 171 -10.74 -8.06 -19.19
CA LEU A 171 -9.89 -8.93 -18.37
C LEU A 171 -8.53 -9.18 -19.02
N TYR A 172 -8.52 -9.52 -20.31
CA TYR A 172 -7.29 -9.76 -21.05
C TYR A 172 -6.40 -8.50 -21.16
N ARG A 173 -6.98 -7.35 -21.50
CA ARG A 173 -6.23 -6.08 -21.62
C ARG A 173 -5.70 -5.61 -20.28
N ARG A 174 -6.48 -5.76 -19.20
CA ARG A 174 -6.05 -5.43 -17.83
C ARG A 174 -4.88 -6.31 -17.39
N ALA A 175 -4.97 -7.63 -17.62
CA ALA A 175 -3.88 -8.55 -17.33
C ALA A 175 -2.61 -8.19 -18.09
N LEU A 176 -2.72 -7.86 -19.38
CA LEU A 176 -1.58 -7.42 -20.18
C LEU A 176 -0.98 -6.10 -19.67
N ALA A 177 -1.83 -5.12 -19.31
CA ALA A 177 -1.38 -3.84 -18.76
C ALA A 177 -0.71 -3.97 -17.38
N LEU A 178 -1.09 -4.98 -16.59
CA LEU A 178 -0.51 -5.26 -15.28
C LEU A 178 0.89 -5.89 -15.34
N ILE A 179 1.23 -6.62 -16.40
CA ILE A 179 2.50 -7.35 -16.52
C ILE A 179 3.52 -6.69 -17.45
N THR A 180 3.08 -5.80 -18.34
CA THR A 180 3.94 -5.14 -19.33
C THR A 180 4.92 -4.12 -18.72
N PRO A 181 4.56 -3.31 -17.71
CA PRO A 181 5.49 -2.39 -17.07
C PRO A 181 6.67 -3.11 -16.41
N ALA A 182 7.88 -2.56 -16.48
CA ALA A 182 9.04 -3.10 -15.75
C ALA A 182 8.90 -2.98 -14.22
N SER A 183 8.03 -2.07 -13.74
CA SER A 183 7.71 -1.90 -12.32
C SER A 183 6.72 -2.93 -11.78
N SER A 184 6.28 -3.88 -12.60
CA SER A 184 5.28 -4.88 -12.20
C SER A 184 5.88 -5.86 -11.20
N GLY A 185 5.27 -5.97 -10.02
CA GLY A 185 5.70 -6.87 -8.95
C GLY A 185 4.83 -8.12 -8.86
N ALA A 186 5.13 -8.97 -7.88
CA ALA A 186 4.40 -10.22 -7.65
C ALA A 186 2.88 -10.01 -7.46
N THR A 187 2.48 -8.88 -6.88
CA THR A 187 1.08 -8.47 -6.69
C THR A 187 0.33 -8.27 -8.01
N GLU A 188 0.93 -7.56 -8.96
CA GLU A 188 0.37 -7.30 -10.28
C GLU A 188 0.29 -8.58 -11.11
N PHE A 189 1.34 -9.42 -11.03
CA PHE A 189 1.37 -10.74 -11.66
C PHE A 189 0.23 -11.64 -11.15
N ASP A 190 -0.01 -11.67 -9.85
CA ASP A 190 -1.08 -12.47 -9.25
C ASP A 190 -2.46 -11.95 -9.66
N ARG A 191 -2.65 -10.63 -9.70
CA ARG A 191 -3.88 -10.00 -10.21
C ARG A 191 -4.11 -10.34 -11.68
N ALA A 192 -3.08 -10.29 -12.52
CA ALA A 192 -3.16 -10.65 -13.93
C ALA A 192 -3.53 -12.14 -14.14
N LEU A 193 -2.95 -13.05 -13.35
CA LEU A 193 -3.30 -14.48 -13.38
C LEU A 193 -4.77 -14.72 -12.99
N LEU A 194 -5.28 -14.03 -11.98
CA LEU A 194 -6.68 -14.12 -11.60
C LEU A 194 -7.60 -13.65 -12.72
N ASP A 195 -7.25 -12.55 -13.39
CA ASP A 195 -8.02 -12.01 -14.52
C ASP A 195 -8.04 -12.95 -15.72
N LEU A 196 -6.90 -13.56 -16.05
CA LEU A 196 -6.81 -14.52 -17.15
C LEU A 196 -7.55 -15.84 -16.85
N ARG A 197 -7.54 -16.30 -15.60
CA ARG A 197 -8.35 -17.46 -15.19
C ARG A 197 -9.84 -17.17 -15.32
N LYS A 198 -10.28 -15.97 -14.93
CA LYS A 198 -11.67 -15.53 -15.13
C LYS A 198 -12.02 -15.44 -16.61
N ALA A 199 -11.14 -14.87 -17.43
CA ALA A 199 -11.32 -14.77 -18.87
C ALA A 199 -11.43 -16.16 -19.51
N TYR A 200 -10.55 -17.08 -19.12
CA TYR A 200 -10.55 -18.47 -19.60
C TYR A 200 -11.83 -19.21 -19.22
N ALA A 201 -12.34 -19.03 -18.00
CA ALA A 201 -13.60 -19.64 -17.56
C ALA A 201 -14.85 -19.10 -18.29
N ILE A 202 -14.74 -17.95 -18.97
CA ILE A 202 -15.82 -17.36 -19.76
C ILE A 202 -15.72 -17.78 -21.23
N ASP A 203 -14.50 -17.76 -21.79
CA ASP A 203 -14.21 -18.09 -23.18
C ASP A 203 -12.93 -18.95 -23.25
N GLU A 204 -13.13 -20.27 -23.18
CA GLU A 204 -12.06 -21.27 -23.23
C GLU A 204 -11.39 -21.35 -24.62
N GLU A 205 -12.10 -20.95 -25.67
CA GLU A 205 -11.63 -21.00 -27.06
C GLU A 205 -10.68 -19.85 -27.40
N ASN A 206 -10.59 -18.84 -26.56
CA ASN A 206 -9.72 -17.69 -26.80
C ASN A 206 -8.23 -18.07 -26.77
N GLN A 207 -7.61 -18.13 -27.95
CA GLN A 207 -6.20 -18.55 -28.08
C GLN A 207 -5.22 -17.58 -27.38
N ASP A 208 -5.52 -16.28 -27.40
CA ASP A 208 -4.65 -15.26 -26.80
C ASP A 208 -4.63 -15.37 -25.27
N VAL A 209 -5.81 -15.55 -24.66
CA VAL A 209 -5.95 -15.79 -23.21
C VAL A 209 -5.23 -17.07 -22.82
N ARG A 210 -5.44 -18.17 -23.55
CA ARG A 210 -4.77 -19.46 -23.30
C ARG A 210 -3.26 -19.35 -23.37
N ARG A 211 -2.73 -18.66 -24.38
CA ARG A 211 -1.29 -18.46 -24.57
C ARG A 211 -0.71 -17.66 -23.41
N LEU A 212 -1.31 -16.52 -23.08
CA LEU A 212 -0.82 -15.64 -22.03
C LEU A 212 -0.91 -16.29 -20.64
N LEU A 213 -2.00 -17.02 -20.37
CA LEU A 213 -2.18 -17.75 -19.11
C LEU A 213 -1.10 -18.82 -18.93
N ARG A 214 -0.82 -19.64 -19.96
CA ARG A 214 0.26 -20.64 -19.90
C ARG A 214 1.61 -20.00 -19.65
N GLU A 215 1.92 -18.91 -20.34
CA GLU A 215 3.20 -18.22 -20.17
C GLU A 215 3.36 -17.68 -18.74
N LEU A 216 2.34 -17.02 -18.19
CA LEU A 216 2.40 -16.48 -16.82
C LEU A 216 2.47 -17.58 -15.75
N ILE A 217 1.79 -18.72 -15.94
CA ILE A 217 1.91 -19.87 -15.03
C ILE A 217 3.35 -20.40 -15.05
N LYS A 218 3.95 -20.54 -16.23
CA LYS A 218 5.34 -21.00 -16.40
C LYS A 218 6.33 -20.03 -15.74
N GLN A 219 6.15 -18.72 -15.95
CA GLN A 219 6.98 -17.69 -15.31
C GLN A 219 6.86 -17.74 -13.78
N ARG A 220 5.64 -17.85 -13.25
CA ARG A 220 5.41 -17.95 -11.80
C ARG A 220 6.01 -19.21 -11.20
N ALA A 221 5.93 -20.35 -11.90
CA ALA A 221 6.55 -21.59 -11.46
C ALA A 221 8.09 -21.45 -11.39
N LYS A 222 8.71 -20.89 -12.44
CA LYS A 222 10.15 -20.58 -12.45
C LYS A 222 10.55 -19.65 -11.31
N GLN A 223 9.79 -18.57 -11.10
CA GLN A 223 10.06 -17.63 -10.03
C GLN A 223 10.00 -18.31 -8.65
N ARG A 224 9.00 -19.17 -8.41
CA ARG A 224 8.90 -19.93 -7.15
C ARG A 224 10.07 -20.89 -6.93
N VAL A 225 10.61 -21.50 -7.98
CA VAL A 225 11.79 -22.36 -7.88
C VAL A 225 13.00 -21.51 -7.48
N ILE A 226 13.23 -20.38 -8.17
CA ILE A 226 14.32 -19.45 -7.88
C ILE A 226 14.19 -18.90 -6.45
N ASP A 227 13.01 -18.47 -6.05
CA ASP A 227 12.73 -17.95 -4.70
C ASP A 227 12.99 -19.04 -3.66
N ARG A 228 12.54 -20.27 -3.90
CA ARG A 228 12.81 -21.40 -3.00
C ARG A 228 14.31 -21.68 -2.88
N GLU A 229 15.05 -21.73 -3.99
CA GLU A 229 16.49 -21.93 -3.96
C GLU A 229 17.23 -20.79 -3.26
N THR A 230 16.77 -19.56 -3.47
CA THR A 230 17.42 -18.36 -2.91
C THR A 230 17.12 -18.18 -1.43
N PHE A 231 15.92 -18.52 -0.98
CA PHE A 231 15.43 -18.22 0.38
C PHE A 231 15.26 -19.45 1.29
N SER A 232 15.37 -20.68 0.79
CA SER A 232 15.17 -21.90 1.61
C SER A 232 16.10 -22.00 2.82
N GLY A 233 17.33 -21.51 2.73
CA GLY A 233 18.27 -21.48 3.85
C GLY A 233 18.31 -20.16 4.64
N MET A 234 17.51 -19.16 4.25
CA MET A 234 17.52 -17.83 4.86
C MET A 234 16.66 -17.77 6.13
N PHE A 235 15.57 -18.54 6.18
CA PHE A 235 14.69 -18.60 7.36
C PHE A 235 15.24 -19.49 8.48
N ASP A 236 16.01 -20.54 8.15
CA ASP A 236 16.66 -21.40 9.14
C ASP A 236 17.85 -20.70 9.84
N ARG A 237 18.40 -19.65 9.22
CA ARG A 237 19.57 -18.89 9.72
C ARG A 237 19.21 -17.55 10.34
N GLY A 238 17.99 -17.07 10.18
CA GLY A 238 17.52 -15.78 10.69
C GLY A 238 16.62 -15.95 11.91
N GLN A 239 17.11 -15.65 13.10
CA GLN A 239 16.23 -15.36 14.23
C GLN A 239 15.46 -14.08 13.90
N VAL A 240 14.14 -14.18 13.75
CA VAL A 240 13.26 -13.01 13.68
C VAL A 240 13.35 -12.29 15.02
N TYR A 241 13.76 -11.01 15.02
CA TYR A 241 13.87 -10.19 16.22
C TYR A 241 12.48 -9.96 16.82
N ASP A 242 12.11 -10.76 17.82
CA ASP A 242 10.96 -10.49 18.68
C ASP A 242 11.34 -9.46 19.76
N GLU A 243 10.37 -8.68 20.27
CA GLU A 243 10.59 -7.71 21.37
C GLU A 243 11.20 -8.34 22.64
N LYS A 244 11.10 -9.66 22.79
CA LYS A 244 11.75 -10.43 23.87
C LYS A 244 13.28 -10.50 23.71
N SER A 245 13.79 -10.53 22.47
CA SER A 245 15.22 -10.57 22.15
C SER A 245 15.93 -9.28 22.57
N ALA A 246 15.29 -8.12 22.34
CA ALA A 246 15.83 -6.82 22.73
C ALA A 246 15.94 -6.65 24.27
N LYS A 247 15.07 -7.31 25.04
CA LYS A 247 15.14 -7.33 26.51
C LYS A 247 16.19 -8.31 27.05
N GLN A 248 16.53 -9.36 26.31
CA GLN A 248 17.62 -10.28 26.65
C GLN A 248 19.00 -9.65 26.39
N ASP A 249 19.12 -8.87 25.33
CA ASP A 249 20.37 -8.16 24.98
C ASP A 249 20.76 -7.07 26.02
N ALA A 250 19.79 -6.53 26.77
CA ALA A 250 20.02 -5.54 27.83
C ALA A 250 20.67 -6.11 29.12
N GLY A 251 20.74 -7.44 29.26
CA GLY A 251 21.35 -8.12 30.41
C GLY A 251 22.57 -8.97 30.06
N MET A 252 23.06 -8.88 28.82
CA MET A 252 24.12 -9.75 28.30
C MET A 252 25.49 -9.05 28.35
N ASP A 253 26.54 -9.80 28.67
CA ASP A 253 27.91 -9.26 28.75
C ASP A 253 28.40 -8.71 27.40
N GLU A 254 29.20 -7.65 27.44
CA GLU A 254 29.68 -6.91 26.26
C GLU A 254 30.45 -7.81 25.28
N SER A 255 31.17 -8.80 25.80
CA SER A 255 31.87 -9.83 25.03
C SER A 255 30.92 -10.70 24.19
N THR A 256 29.75 -11.01 24.75
CA THR A 256 28.75 -11.90 24.13
C THR A 256 27.98 -11.16 23.05
N LEU A 257 27.64 -9.88 23.29
CA LEU A 257 27.10 -8.96 22.29
C LEU A 257 28.07 -8.77 21.11
N LYS A 258 29.38 -8.71 21.37
CA LYS A 258 30.41 -8.64 20.33
C LYS A 258 30.48 -9.89 19.46
N GLN A 259 30.40 -11.07 20.05
CA GLN A 259 30.34 -12.31 19.29
C GLN A 259 29.04 -12.44 18.47
N LYS A 260 27.88 -12.05 19.03
CA LYS A 260 26.59 -12.09 18.33
C LYS A 260 26.60 -11.20 17.08
N TYR A 261 27.02 -9.96 17.23
CA TYR A 261 27.14 -9.03 16.11
C TYR A 261 28.14 -9.50 15.05
N GLN A 262 29.27 -10.09 15.47
CA GLN A 262 30.24 -10.62 14.51
C GLN A 262 29.62 -11.74 13.65
N ARG A 263 28.84 -12.64 14.26
CA ARG A 263 28.12 -13.68 13.52
C ARG A 263 27.11 -13.10 12.54
N GLU A 264 26.43 -12.01 12.90
CA GLU A 264 25.49 -11.31 12.01
C GLU A 264 26.21 -10.65 10.82
N VAL A 265 27.37 -10.04 11.05
CA VAL A 265 28.25 -9.53 9.99
C VAL A 265 28.68 -10.65 9.06
N ASP A 266 29.18 -11.76 9.61
CA ASP A 266 29.66 -12.90 8.84
C ASP A 266 28.53 -13.50 7.97
N HIS A 267 27.32 -13.60 8.52
CA HIS A 267 26.13 -14.02 7.77
C HIS A 267 25.79 -13.05 6.63
N ALA A 268 25.82 -11.73 6.88
CA ALA A 268 25.54 -10.73 5.84
C ALA A 268 26.61 -10.75 4.73
N GLU A 269 27.88 -11.02 5.07
CA GLU A 269 28.95 -11.22 4.10
C GLU A 269 28.74 -12.48 3.26
N ASP A 270 28.29 -13.58 3.85
CA ASP A 270 27.90 -14.80 3.14
C ASP A 270 26.78 -14.53 2.11
N PHE A 271 25.78 -13.73 2.48
CA PHE A 271 24.75 -13.28 1.55
C PHE A 271 25.35 -12.48 0.39
N ALA A 272 26.22 -11.51 0.66
CA ALA A 272 26.88 -10.73 -0.38
C ALA A 272 27.70 -11.61 -1.34
N ARG A 273 28.44 -12.61 -0.81
CA ARG A 273 29.17 -13.60 -1.63
C ARG A 273 28.23 -14.42 -2.52
N GLY A 274 27.08 -14.83 -1.98
CA GLY A 274 26.04 -15.55 -2.73
C GLY A 274 25.48 -14.72 -3.91
N PHE A 275 25.26 -13.42 -3.71
CA PHE A 275 24.81 -12.51 -4.77
C PHE A 275 25.89 -12.25 -5.83
N GLU A 276 27.17 -12.15 -5.45
CA GLU A 276 28.28 -12.05 -6.41
C GLU A 276 28.41 -13.32 -7.27
N ALA A 277 28.31 -14.50 -6.67
CA ALA A 277 28.37 -15.76 -7.40
C ALA A 277 27.23 -15.91 -8.43
N LYS A 278 26.10 -15.25 -8.18
CA LYS A 278 24.95 -15.17 -9.11
C LYS A 278 25.07 -14.05 -10.15
N GLY A 279 26.16 -13.29 -10.17
CA GLY A 279 26.39 -12.18 -11.10
C GLY A 279 25.66 -10.89 -10.75
N GLN A 280 25.03 -10.80 -9.57
CA GLN A 280 24.30 -9.62 -9.08
C GLN A 280 25.23 -8.73 -8.23
N THR A 281 26.24 -8.15 -8.88
CA THR A 281 27.32 -7.39 -8.22
C THR A 281 26.84 -6.10 -7.54
N GLU A 282 25.84 -5.42 -8.09
CA GLU A 282 25.28 -4.19 -7.50
C GLU A 282 24.64 -4.46 -6.13
N TYR A 283 23.88 -5.55 -6.02
CA TYR A 283 23.19 -5.93 -4.78
C TYR A 283 24.18 -6.35 -3.69
N ALA A 284 25.23 -7.10 -4.07
CA ALA A 284 26.30 -7.46 -3.15
C ALA A 284 27.07 -6.24 -2.63
N GLN A 285 27.31 -5.24 -3.48
CA GLN A 285 27.93 -3.98 -3.07
C GLN A 285 27.05 -3.19 -2.09
N GLU A 286 25.73 -3.19 -2.28
CA GLU A 286 24.79 -2.53 -1.38
C GLU A 286 24.78 -3.20 0.01
N ILE A 287 24.77 -4.54 0.06
CA ILE A 287 24.88 -5.31 1.31
C ILE A 287 26.19 -4.95 2.03
N ARG A 288 27.34 -4.96 1.34
CA ARG A 288 28.63 -4.59 1.96
C ARG A 288 28.69 -3.15 2.44
N LYS A 289 28.09 -2.21 1.71
CA LYS A 289 27.95 -0.81 2.18
C LYS A 289 27.10 -0.72 3.45
N SER A 290 26.05 -1.54 3.57
CA SER A 290 25.22 -1.61 4.77
C SER A 290 26.00 -2.18 5.96
N ILE A 291 26.80 -3.22 5.75
CA ILE A 291 27.70 -3.81 6.76
C ILE A 291 28.71 -2.75 7.26
N ASP A 292 29.41 -2.06 6.35
CA ASP A 292 30.39 -1.01 6.68
C ASP A 292 29.75 0.15 7.48
N ARG A 293 28.55 0.59 7.07
CA ARG A 293 27.79 1.61 7.84
C ARG A 293 27.48 1.11 9.25
N SER A 294 27.01 -0.11 9.38
CA SER A 294 26.65 -0.72 10.66
C SER A 294 27.87 -0.87 11.58
N GLN A 295 29.02 -1.29 11.03
CA GLN A 295 30.28 -1.43 11.77
C GLN A 295 30.79 -0.07 12.25
N LYS A 296 30.78 0.95 11.37
CA LYS A 296 31.15 2.32 11.74
C LYS A 296 30.27 2.91 12.84
N ILE A 297 28.96 2.63 12.81
CA ILE A 297 28.03 3.05 13.88
C ILE A 297 28.40 2.36 15.20
N ARG A 298 28.73 1.07 15.13
CA ARG A 298 29.11 0.28 16.31
C ARG A 298 30.45 0.72 16.91
N ASP A 299 31.48 0.90 16.10
CA ASP A 299 32.80 1.33 16.54
C ASP A 299 32.74 2.72 17.19
N ARG A 300 31.91 3.61 16.66
CA ARG A 300 31.63 4.93 17.28
C ARG A 300 30.90 4.81 18.63
N ARG A 301 30.03 3.82 18.81
CA ARG A 301 29.36 3.56 20.09
C ARG A 301 30.31 2.98 21.14
N LEU A 302 31.27 2.15 20.72
CA LEU A 302 32.28 1.54 21.61
C LEU A 302 33.38 2.52 22.03
N ASN A 303 33.75 3.47 21.17
CA ASN A 303 34.76 4.50 21.45
C ASN A 303 34.18 5.68 22.24
N CYS A 304 33.62 5.39 23.41
CA CYS A 304 33.19 6.39 24.38
C CYS A 304 34.41 7.08 25.00
N VAL A 305 34.44 8.42 24.97
CA VAL A 305 35.47 9.18 25.67
C VAL A 305 35.02 9.39 27.12
N ASP A 306 35.87 9.04 28.09
CA ASP A 306 35.64 9.33 29.51
C ASP A 306 36.04 10.78 29.81
N PHE A 307 35.06 11.67 29.89
CA PHE A 307 35.28 13.08 30.21
C PHE A 307 35.48 13.35 31.70
N TYR A 308 35.20 12.39 32.59
CA TYR A 308 35.39 12.56 34.04
C TYR A 308 36.83 12.26 34.48
N ASN A 309 37.60 11.53 33.66
CA ASN A 309 39.03 11.32 33.84
C ASN A 309 39.80 11.67 32.54
N PRO A 310 39.88 12.96 32.17
CA PRO A 310 40.51 13.36 30.91
C PRO A 310 42.02 13.10 30.94
N THR A 311 42.58 12.60 29.84
CA THR A 311 44.03 12.41 29.72
C THR A 311 44.73 13.77 29.52
N PRO A 312 46.04 13.89 29.86
CA PRO A 312 46.78 15.14 29.68
C PRO A 312 46.76 15.68 28.24
N GLU A 313 46.70 14.78 27.25
CA GLU A 313 46.59 15.14 25.83
C GLU A 313 45.20 15.72 25.49
N MET A 314 44.12 15.16 26.05
CA MET A 314 42.76 15.67 25.87
C MET A 314 42.60 17.06 26.49
N ILE A 315 43.18 17.30 27.67
CA ILE A 315 43.15 18.61 28.33
C ILE A 315 43.85 19.65 27.46
N ALA A 316 45.04 19.34 26.95
CA ALA A 316 45.81 20.24 26.08
C ALA A 316 45.08 20.56 24.76
N ASP A 317 44.40 19.59 24.16
CA ASP A 317 43.64 19.80 22.92
C ASP A 317 42.34 20.59 23.15
N ALA A 318 41.66 20.35 24.28
CA ALA A 318 40.48 21.11 24.65
C ALA A 318 40.80 22.57 25.00
N GLU A 319 41.90 22.81 25.72
CA GLU A 319 42.40 24.16 26.02
C GLU A 319 42.71 24.94 24.73
N LYS A 320 43.29 24.28 23.72
CA LYS A 320 43.55 24.87 22.40
C LYS A 320 42.26 25.32 21.70
N ASN A 321 41.14 24.67 21.99
CA ASN A 321 39.81 25.01 21.47
C ASN A 321 38.98 25.86 22.46
N GLY A 322 39.59 26.35 23.54
CA GLY A 322 38.94 27.22 24.53
C GLY A 322 37.94 26.51 25.45
N ILE A 323 38.04 25.19 25.59
CA ILE A 323 37.18 24.36 26.43
C ILE A 323 37.99 23.90 27.65
N ASP A 324 37.56 24.28 28.85
CA ASP A 324 38.18 23.84 30.10
C ASP A 324 37.64 22.46 30.52
N LEU A 325 38.40 21.41 30.21
CA LEU A 325 38.08 20.03 30.63
C LEU A 325 38.37 19.75 32.10
N THR A 326 38.88 20.70 32.87
CA THR A 326 39.03 20.56 34.34
C THR A 326 37.76 21.00 35.09
N ASP A 327 36.86 21.75 34.44
CA ASP A 327 35.57 22.12 35.00
C ASP A 327 34.57 20.94 34.92
N ARG A 328 34.11 20.51 36.09
CA ARG A 328 33.14 19.43 36.26
C ARG A 328 31.82 19.67 35.53
N LYS A 329 31.38 20.92 35.36
CA LYS A 329 30.16 21.24 34.60
C LYS A 329 30.35 21.03 33.11
N VAL A 330 31.54 21.35 32.59
CA VAL A 330 31.89 21.16 31.18
C VAL A 330 32.04 19.67 30.87
N GLN A 331 32.70 18.91 31.76
CA GLN A 331 32.77 17.45 31.65
C GLN A 331 31.38 16.80 31.61
N GLN A 332 30.47 17.21 32.51
CA GLN A 332 29.10 16.70 32.54
C GLN A 332 28.33 17.08 31.27
N MET A 333 28.45 18.32 30.80
CA MET A 333 27.77 18.77 29.57
C MET A 333 28.25 18.00 28.34
N LEU A 334 29.55 17.72 28.21
CA LEU A 334 30.11 16.93 27.11
C LEU A 334 29.71 15.46 27.18
N HIS A 335 29.65 14.90 28.39
CA HIS A 335 29.11 13.57 28.63
C HIS A 335 27.63 13.46 28.21
N ASP A 336 26.80 14.41 28.63
CA ASP A 336 25.36 14.43 28.31
C ASP A 336 25.13 14.64 26.80
N LEU A 337 25.94 15.49 26.15
CA LEU A 337 25.93 15.66 24.69
C LEU A 337 26.30 14.37 23.95
N GLN A 338 27.29 13.62 24.45
CA GLN A 338 27.70 12.32 23.91
C GLN A 338 26.57 11.29 24.02
N GLU A 339 25.81 11.27 25.12
CA GLU A 339 24.65 10.39 25.29
C GLU A 339 23.45 10.82 24.40
N GLU A 340 23.18 12.12 24.26
CA GLU A 340 22.13 12.61 23.36
C GLU A 340 22.35 12.20 21.90
N GLU A 341 23.59 12.29 21.40
CA GLU A 341 23.92 11.87 20.03
C GLU A 341 23.73 10.36 19.83
N ARG A 342 23.93 9.54 20.87
CA ARG A 342 23.63 8.10 20.81
C ARG A 342 22.13 7.87 20.65
N HIS A 343 21.31 8.61 21.40
CA HIS A 343 19.86 8.45 21.38
C HIS A 343 19.20 9.01 20.11
N LYS A 344 19.68 10.15 19.56
CA LYS A 344 19.12 10.76 18.35
C LYS A 344 19.22 9.87 17.10
N ARG A 345 20.26 9.04 16.97
CA ARG A 345 20.48 8.21 15.77
C ARG A 345 19.85 6.83 15.81
N SER A 346 19.49 6.32 17.00
CA SER A 346 18.67 5.10 17.09
C SER A 346 17.28 5.28 16.48
N PHE A 347 16.81 6.54 16.35
CA PHE A 347 15.51 6.88 15.76
C PHE A 347 15.57 7.18 14.25
N SER A 348 16.75 7.51 13.70
CA SER A 348 16.90 7.81 12.27
C SER A 348 17.05 6.56 11.39
N ASP A 349 17.58 5.46 11.94
CA ASP A 349 17.89 4.23 11.18
C ASP A 349 16.72 3.23 11.06
N LEU A 350 15.55 3.54 11.66
CA LEU A 350 14.29 2.82 11.45
C LEU A 350 13.49 3.33 10.22
N ARG A 351 14.09 4.18 9.38
CA ARG A 351 13.47 4.67 8.15
C ARG A 351 14.03 3.97 6.92
N PHE A 352 13.76 2.67 6.81
CA PHE A 352 13.56 2.03 5.53
C PHE A 352 12.30 1.16 5.62
N GLU A 353 11.29 1.58 4.85
CA GLU A 353 10.03 0.88 4.53
C GLU A 353 9.12 0.42 5.68
N THR A 354 8.35 1.35 6.24
CA THR A 354 6.88 1.25 6.23
C THR A 354 6.27 2.65 6.20
N ALA A 355 5.17 2.76 5.46
CA ALA A 355 4.42 3.98 5.24
C ALA A 355 3.88 4.59 6.54
N GLN A 356 3.46 5.86 6.43
CA GLN A 356 2.67 6.64 7.39
C GLN A 356 3.48 7.29 8.53
N LYS A 357 3.77 8.58 8.34
CA LYS A 357 3.86 9.52 9.46
C LYS A 357 2.57 9.36 10.29
N PRO A 358 2.62 9.11 11.61
CA PRO A 358 1.56 9.59 12.47
C PRO A 358 1.63 11.11 12.40
N SER A 359 0.54 11.73 11.96
CA SER A 359 0.31 13.16 12.07
C SER A 359 0.68 13.63 13.48
N SER A 360 1.73 14.44 13.57
CA SER A 360 2.03 15.24 14.76
C SER A 360 0.99 16.34 14.88
N SER A 361 -0.17 15.99 15.44
CA SER A 361 -1.16 16.91 16.00
C SER A 361 -2.21 16.15 16.82
N VAL A 362 -1.75 15.27 17.71
CA VAL A 362 -2.56 14.88 18.87
C VAL A 362 -1.85 15.46 20.07
N GLU A 363 -2.28 16.64 20.50
CA GLU A 363 -1.94 17.16 21.82
C GLU A 363 -2.22 16.06 22.84
N SER A 364 -1.23 15.74 23.66
CA SER A 364 -1.38 14.73 24.71
C SER A 364 -2.57 15.09 25.60
N VAL A 365 -3.32 14.10 26.08
CA VAL A 365 -4.44 14.32 27.02
C VAL A 365 -3.99 15.17 28.22
N GLU A 366 -2.73 15.01 28.59
CA GLU A 366 -2.08 15.73 29.68
C GLU A 366 -1.96 17.23 29.40
N SER A 367 -1.49 17.63 28.22
CA SER A 367 -1.40 19.05 27.84
C SER A 367 -2.78 19.73 27.72
N ILE A 368 -3.82 18.97 27.36
CA ILE A 368 -5.20 19.49 27.32
C ILE A 368 -5.74 19.68 28.74
N LEU A 369 -5.50 18.74 29.65
CA LEU A 369 -5.93 18.86 31.04
C LEU A 369 -5.19 19.97 31.80
N GLU A 370 -3.90 20.17 31.52
CA GLU A 370 -3.09 21.23 32.13
C GLU A 370 -3.54 22.63 31.69
N SER A 371 -4.13 22.77 30.51
CA SER A 371 -4.62 24.04 29.97
C SER A 371 -6.06 24.38 30.37
N MET A 372 -6.84 23.43 30.90
CA MET A 372 -8.23 23.65 31.30
C MET A 372 -8.37 24.12 32.75
N THR A 373 -9.33 25.03 32.99
CA THR A 373 -9.68 25.47 34.34
C THR A 373 -10.52 24.42 35.07
N SER A 374 -10.46 24.38 36.41
CA SER A 374 -11.23 23.42 37.22
C SER A 374 -12.74 23.51 36.99
N THR A 375 -13.25 24.69 36.63
CA THR A 375 -14.64 24.92 36.25
C THR A 375 -15.01 24.25 34.93
N GLU A 376 -14.13 24.28 33.92
CA GLU A 376 -14.38 23.64 32.63
C GLU A 376 -14.34 22.12 32.74
N ILE A 377 -13.42 21.58 33.54
CA ILE A 377 -13.35 20.15 33.86
C ILE A 377 -14.64 19.70 34.56
N SER A 378 -15.17 20.51 35.49
CA SER A 378 -16.41 20.19 36.21
C SER A 378 -17.64 20.14 35.27
N LEU A 379 -17.74 21.08 34.33
CA LEU A 379 -18.82 21.11 33.34
C LEU A 379 -18.75 19.92 32.40
N LEU A 380 -17.54 19.47 32.03
CA LEU A 380 -17.33 18.30 31.21
C LEU A 380 -17.80 17.02 31.91
N LEU A 381 -17.40 16.82 33.17
CA LEU A 381 -17.83 15.66 33.97
C LEU A 381 -19.35 15.66 34.16
N LYS A 382 -19.97 16.82 34.40
CA LYS A 382 -21.43 16.96 34.49
C LYS A 382 -22.15 16.57 33.21
N ARG A 383 -21.61 16.98 32.05
CA ARG A 383 -22.18 16.67 30.73
C ARG A 383 -22.13 15.18 30.42
N GLU A 384 -21.09 14.50 30.90
CA GLU A 384 -20.95 13.05 30.78
C GLU A 384 -21.69 12.26 31.88
N GLY A 385 -22.47 12.96 32.72
CA GLY A 385 -23.34 12.34 33.73
C GLY A 385 -22.60 11.79 34.96
N ILE A 386 -21.35 12.22 35.18
CA ILE A 386 -20.54 11.79 36.33
C ILE A 386 -20.80 12.76 37.48
N ASP A 387 -21.33 12.26 38.60
CA ASP A 387 -21.54 13.06 39.81
C ASP A 387 -20.21 13.19 40.58
N TYR A 388 -19.56 14.33 40.46
CA TYR A 388 -18.28 14.65 41.10
C TYR A 388 -18.44 15.38 42.44
N GLY A 389 -19.68 15.59 42.92
CA GLY A 389 -19.95 16.35 44.15
C GLY A 389 -19.42 15.72 45.45
N LYS A 390 -18.99 14.45 45.41
CA LYS A 390 -18.40 13.72 46.55
C LYS A 390 -16.87 13.69 46.55
N ILE A 391 -16.23 14.21 45.49
CA ILE A 391 -14.77 14.18 45.34
C ILE A 391 -14.21 15.45 45.98
N THR A 392 -13.62 15.32 47.17
CA THR A 392 -12.96 16.44 47.88
C THR A 392 -11.49 16.61 47.47
N ASP A 393 -10.90 15.59 46.82
CA ASP A 393 -9.49 15.56 46.45
C ASP A 393 -9.26 15.98 45.00
N ARG A 394 -8.37 16.96 44.80
CA ARG A 394 -8.12 17.60 43.50
C ARG A 394 -7.40 16.65 42.53
N GLU A 395 -6.51 15.79 43.03
CA GLU A 395 -5.81 14.83 42.17
C GLU A 395 -6.77 13.77 41.64
N HIS A 396 -7.66 13.28 42.51
CA HIS A 396 -8.66 12.29 42.11
C HIS A 396 -9.68 12.86 41.11
N PHE A 397 -10.00 14.16 41.23
CA PHE A 397 -10.84 14.90 40.28
C PHE A 397 -10.21 14.99 38.88
N ILE A 398 -8.91 15.32 38.80
CA ILE A 398 -8.17 15.40 37.53
C ILE A 398 -7.98 14.01 36.90
N GLU A 399 -7.70 12.99 37.71
CA GLU A 399 -7.57 11.60 37.24
C GLU A 399 -8.89 11.09 36.64
N THR A 400 -10.02 11.41 37.25
CA THR A 400 -11.34 11.06 36.72
C THR A 400 -11.58 11.73 35.36
N ALA A 401 -11.20 13.01 35.21
CA ALA A 401 -11.27 13.71 33.93
C ALA A 401 -10.33 13.10 32.87
N ARG A 402 -9.11 12.70 33.27
CA ARG A 402 -8.13 12.01 32.41
C ARG A 402 -8.69 10.73 31.82
N GLN A 403 -9.31 9.90 32.63
CA GLN A 403 -9.92 8.65 32.18
C GLN A 403 -11.07 8.87 31.20
N VAL A 404 -11.91 9.90 31.44
CA VAL A 404 -13.02 10.27 30.54
C VAL A 404 -12.50 10.75 29.18
N PHE A 405 -11.47 11.59 29.16
CA PHE A 405 -10.84 12.06 27.92
C PHE A 405 -10.18 10.93 27.14
N GLN A 406 -9.42 10.06 27.80
CA GLN A 406 -8.82 8.88 27.17
C GLN A 406 -9.88 7.94 26.59
N ALA A 407 -11.00 7.73 27.28
CA ALA A 407 -12.11 6.92 26.78
C ALA A 407 -12.80 7.53 25.54
N LYS A 408 -12.85 8.87 25.43
CA LYS A 408 -13.43 9.58 24.27
C LYS A 408 -12.48 9.61 23.07
N LEU A 409 -11.17 9.78 23.29
CA LEU A 409 -10.16 9.73 22.22
C LEU A 409 -10.01 8.33 21.63
N ASN A 410 -10.11 7.28 22.47
CA ASN A 410 -10.09 5.89 22.01
C ASN A 410 -11.39 5.45 21.29
N LYS A 411 -12.45 6.28 21.30
CA LYS A 411 -13.72 5.99 20.58
C LYS A 411 -13.71 6.35 19.08
N ARG A 412 -12.56 6.72 18.49
CA ARG A 412 -12.40 6.75 17.02
C ARG A 412 -11.91 5.42 16.48
N LYS A 413 -12.82 4.44 16.48
CA LYS A 413 -13.00 3.36 15.49
C LYS A 413 -14.25 2.60 15.92
N PRO A 414 -15.38 2.62 15.18
CA PRO A 414 -16.37 1.59 15.35
C PRO A 414 -15.72 0.27 14.91
N THR A 415 -15.34 -0.56 15.88
CA THR A 415 -15.05 -1.96 15.61
C THR A 415 -16.37 -2.57 15.12
N LYS A 416 -16.42 -2.93 13.84
CA LYS A 416 -17.47 -3.84 13.36
C LYS A 416 -17.41 -5.06 14.27
N SER A 417 -18.50 -5.34 14.99
CA SER A 417 -18.69 -6.61 15.69
C SER A 417 -18.32 -7.71 14.70
N SER A 418 -17.21 -8.40 15.00
CA SER A 418 -16.62 -9.40 14.15
C SER A 418 -17.52 -10.64 14.18
N HIS A 419 -18.57 -10.62 13.36
CA HIS A 419 -19.47 -11.75 13.15
C HIS A 419 -18.71 -12.96 12.59
N THR A 420 -17.45 -12.82 12.17
CA THR A 420 -16.63 -13.94 11.71
C THR A 420 -16.38 -14.96 12.81
N ARG A 421 -16.20 -14.57 14.08
CA ARG A 421 -16.08 -15.54 15.18
C ARG A 421 -17.37 -16.32 15.37
N THR A 422 -18.51 -15.64 15.40
CA THR A 422 -19.82 -16.28 15.55
C THR A 422 -20.20 -17.15 14.35
N ILE A 423 -19.89 -16.71 13.13
CA ILE A 423 -20.09 -17.49 11.89
C ILE A 423 -19.17 -18.71 11.85
N ILE A 424 -17.92 -18.60 12.29
CA ILE A 424 -17.00 -19.74 12.39
C ILE A 424 -17.51 -20.73 13.44
N PHE A 425 -17.96 -20.26 14.61
CA PHE A 425 -18.54 -21.15 15.63
C PHE A 425 -19.82 -21.84 15.15
N VAL A 426 -20.70 -21.13 14.43
CA VAL A 426 -21.91 -21.72 13.85
C VAL A 426 -21.57 -22.70 12.73
N ALA A 427 -20.57 -22.41 11.89
CA ALA A 427 -20.11 -23.32 10.85
C ALA A 427 -19.46 -24.58 11.44
N ILE A 428 -18.65 -24.46 12.49
CA ILE A 428 -18.06 -25.59 13.22
C ILE A 428 -19.13 -26.41 13.94
N ALA A 429 -20.11 -25.75 14.58
CA ALA A 429 -21.22 -26.45 15.21
C ALA A 429 -22.08 -27.18 14.17
N TRP A 430 -22.30 -26.58 13.01
CA TRP A 430 -23.04 -27.20 11.90
C TRP A 430 -22.30 -28.38 11.28
N THR A 431 -20.97 -28.29 11.09
CA THR A 431 -20.17 -29.42 10.60
C THR A 431 -20.10 -30.57 11.61
N LEU A 432 -19.95 -30.27 12.91
CA LEU A 432 -19.98 -31.28 13.96
C LEU A 432 -21.35 -31.96 14.08
N LEU A 433 -22.45 -31.20 13.99
CA LEU A 433 -23.81 -31.75 13.98
C LEU A 433 -24.07 -32.58 12.71
N ARG A 434 -23.53 -32.17 11.56
CA ARG A 434 -23.60 -32.92 10.30
C ARG A 434 -22.80 -34.21 10.37
N LEU A 435 -21.62 -34.20 11.01
CA LEU A 435 -20.79 -35.39 11.24
C LEU A 435 -21.42 -36.38 12.25
N TYR A 436 -22.15 -35.87 13.24
CA TYR A 436 -22.91 -36.68 14.20
C TYR A 436 -24.13 -37.34 13.56
N THR A 437 -24.85 -36.60 12.72
CA THR A 437 -26.05 -37.11 12.03
C THR A 437 -25.73 -38.01 10.84
N SER A 438 -24.56 -37.86 10.21
CA SER A 438 -24.12 -38.72 9.10
C SER A 438 -23.29 -39.93 9.53
N GLY A 439 -23.19 -40.23 10.83
CA GLY A 439 -22.47 -41.41 11.35
C GLY A 439 -20.93 -41.36 11.20
N GLY A 440 -20.35 -40.21 10.85
CA GLY A 440 -18.91 -40.04 10.57
C GLY A 440 -18.01 -40.04 11.81
N LEU A 441 -18.58 -39.98 13.02
CA LEU A 441 -17.82 -40.05 14.28
C LEU A 441 -17.34 -41.48 14.64
N SER A 442 -17.80 -42.52 13.94
CA SER A 442 -17.33 -43.90 14.21
C SER A 442 -15.91 -44.18 13.68
N LEU A 443 -15.44 -43.41 12.69
CA LEU A 443 -14.12 -43.59 12.05
C LEU A 443 -12.95 -43.06 12.90
N PHE A 444 -13.20 -42.15 13.84
CA PHE A 444 -12.16 -41.66 14.75
C PHE A 444 -11.93 -42.56 15.98
N SER A 445 -12.78 -43.57 16.21
CA SER A 445 -12.56 -44.58 17.26
C SER A 445 -11.78 -45.82 16.79
N GLN A 446 -11.61 -46.01 15.47
CA GLN A 446 -10.90 -47.17 14.91
C GLN A 446 -9.41 -46.91 14.61
N ILE A 447 -8.98 -45.65 14.52
CA ILE A 447 -7.57 -45.32 14.22
C ILE A 447 -6.69 -45.30 15.49
N THR A 448 -7.28 -45.22 16.68
CA THR A 448 -6.55 -45.28 17.96
C THR A 448 -6.38 -46.70 18.53
N MET A 449 -7.07 -47.71 17.99
CA MET A 449 -6.97 -49.11 18.46
C MET A 449 -5.95 -49.97 17.68
N ASN A 450 -5.52 -49.56 16.48
CA ASN A 450 -4.58 -50.35 15.66
C ASN A 450 -3.09 -50.04 15.90
N ALA A 451 -2.76 -49.18 16.86
CA ALA A 451 -1.37 -48.95 17.29
C ALA A 451 -0.95 -49.84 18.49
N ILE A 452 -1.84 -50.67 19.03
CA ILE A 452 -1.60 -51.42 20.29
C ILE A 452 -1.49 -52.94 20.10
N PHE A 453 -1.94 -53.51 18.99
CA PHE A 453 -1.76 -54.95 18.72
C PHE A 453 -1.15 -55.21 17.34
N GLY A 454 0.14 -55.52 17.34
CA GLY A 454 0.79 -56.15 16.20
C GLY A 454 0.40 -57.62 16.10
N ILE A 455 0.17 -58.10 14.88
CA ILE A 455 0.41 -59.47 14.37
C ILE A 455 0.22 -59.39 12.84
N GLY A 456 1.19 -59.93 12.10
CA GLY A 456 1.18 -59.95 10.64
C GLY A 456 0.63 -61.25 10.05
N GLN A 457 0.34 -61.23 8.74
CA GLN A 457 0.69 -62.27 7.77
C GLN A 457 0.31 -61.87 6.33
N THR A 458 1.36 -61.82 5.48
CA THR A 458 1.52 -62.33 4.10
C THR A 458 0.41 -62.32 3.03
N ARG A 459 0.85 -61.78 1.86
CA ARG A 459 0.70 -62.20 0.44
C ARG A 459 -0.56 -61.81 -0.38
N GLY A 460 -0.28 -61.11 -1.49
CA GLY A 460 -1.11 -60.98 -2.69
C GLY A 460 -0.49 -59.98 -3.68
N VAL A 461 -0.30 -60.39 -4.93
CA VAL A 461 0.55 -59.77 -5.98
C VAL A 461 -0.31 -59.11 -7.08
N THR A 462 -0.06 -57.80 -7.35
CA THR A 462 -0.14 -56.96 -8.59
C THR A 462 -1.43 -56.88 -9.47
N PRO A 463 -1.55 -55.93 -10.45
CA PRO A 463 -1.11 -54.52 -10.58
C PRO A 463 -2.18 -53.55 -11.22
N ALA A 464 -1.75 -52.29 -11.49
CA ALA A 464 -2.28 -51.26 -12.42
C ALA A 464 -3.22 -50.19 -11.80
N ALA A 465 -2.80 -48.94 -11.58
CA ALA A 465 -2.35 -47.86 -12.48
C ALA A 465 -3.51 -46.94 -12.98
N LYS A 466 -3.52 -45.68 -12.54
CA LYS A 466 -3.56 -44.46 -13.37
C LYS A 466 -3.63 -43.20 -12.50
N ASP A 467 -2.47 -42.58 -12.30
CA ASP A 467 -2.33 -41.14 -12.16
C ASP A 467 -2.56 -40.50 -13.54
N MET A 468 -3.31 -39.40 -13.62
CA MET A 468 -3.45 -38.57 -14.82
C MET A 468 -2.57 -37.32 -14.66
N ASP A 469 -1.37 -37.40 -15.22
CA ASP A 469 -0.67 -36.25 -15.79
C ASP A 469 -1.45 -35.79 -17.03
N MET A 470 -1.72 -34.48 -17.11
CA MET A 470 -2.40 -33.87 -18.25
C MET A 470 -1.56 -32.70 -18.75
N PHE A 471 -1.13 -32.82 -20.00
CA PHE A 471 -0.51 -31.83 -20.90
C PHE A 471 1.02 -31.80 -20.99
N ASP A 472 1.55 -32.77 -21.75
CA ASP A 472 2.62 -32.56 -22.74
C ASP A 472 2.11 -33.02 -24.13
N GLU A 473 2.68 -32.43 -25.19
CA GLU A 473 2.43 -32.63 -26.66
C GLU A 473 1.21 -31.86 -27.23
N ASP A 474 1.31 -30.96 -28.22
CA ASP A 474 2.35 -30.58 -29.22
C ASP A 474 2.47 -29.05 -29.39
#